data_AF-A0A1H6JAT7-F1
#
_entry.id   AF-A0A1H6JAT7-F1
#
_cell.length_a   1.000
_cell.length_b   1.000
_cell.length_c   1.000
_cell.angle_alpha   90.00
_cell.angle_beta   90.00
_cell.angle_gamma   90.00
#
_symmetry.space_group_name_H-M   'P 1'
#
loop_
_entity.id
_entity.type
_entity.pdbx_description
1 polymer ?
#
loop_
_entity_poly.entity_id
_entity_poly.type
_entity_poly.pdbx_seq_one_letter_code
_entity_poly.pdbx_strand_id
1 'polypeptide(L)'
;MVRIDGAPSVWHELPEALAVEIGVAVASFGHLEDMLKRAIFALDRRRLPASIHDSDFRSWLRRMDHVAADSLGTLIERLDRTLAREGRADPELIAQLDEVKSWRNLLCHANWQPQGTAWQPVFANTKGEVFDAALDAPDIRAIREMSLDSARRVGRIIEALDDGGNGWME
;
A
#
# COMPACT_ATOMS: atom_id res chain seq x y z
N MET A 1 14.15 21.47 4.97
CA MET A 1 15.21 20.71 4.26
C MET A 1 15.96 19.88 5.29
N VAL A 2 15.99 18.55 5.15
CA VAL A 2 16.80 17.70 6.03
C VAL A 2 18.27 18.07 5.82
N ARG A 3 18.92 18.53 6.88
CA ARG A 3 20.32 18.94 6.87
C ARG A 3 21.21 17.72 7.05
N ILE A 4 21.93 17.35 6.00
CA ILE A 4 22.90 16.24 6.00
C ILE A 4 24.32 16.68 6.39
N ASP A 5 24.51 17.99 6.61
CA ASP A 5 25.76 18.63 7.06
C ASP A 5 25.87 18.74 8.59
N GLY A 6 24.92 18.15 9.33
CA GLY A 6 24.90 18.12 10.78
C GLY A 6 25.77 17.02 11.40
N ALA A 7 25.89 17.04 12.73
CA ALA A 7 26.50 15.94 13.47
C ALA A 7 25.72 14.62 13.23
N PRO A 8 26.39 13.45 13.32
CA PRO A 8 25.71 12.16 13.21
C PRO A 8 24.52 12.07 14.17
N SER A 9 23.39 11.56 13.68
CA SER A 9 22.20 11.35 14.52
C SER A 9 22.47 10.30 15.59
N VAL A 10 22.01 10.57 16.81
CA VAL A 10 22.00 9.60 17.89
C VAL A 10 20.79 8.67 17.70
N TRP A 11 21.02 7.36 17.84
CA TRP A 11 19.95 6.39 17.88
C TRP A 11 19.27 6.42 19.24
N HIS A 12 17.94 6.44 19.23
CA HIS A 12 17.11 6.41 20.43
C HIS A 12 16.23 5.17 20.42
N GLU A 13 16.24 4.43 21.54
CA GLU A 13 15.33 3.32 21.72
C GLU A 13 13.89 3.82 21.82
N LEU A 14 13.00 3.24 21.03
CA LEU A 14 11.58 3.56 21.07
C LEU A 14 10.93 2.95 22.32
N PRO A 15 9.92 3.61 22.94
CA PRO A 15 9.10 3.00 23.95
C PRO A 15 8.43 1.75 23.38
N GLU A 16 8.37 0.67 24.16
CA GLU A 16 7.86 -0.63 23.73
C GLU A 16 6.48 -0.52 23.06
N ALA A 17 5.56 0.24 23.66
CA ALA A 17 4.22 0.44 23.13
C ALA A 17 4.22 1.07 21.71
N LEU A 18 5.11 2.04 21.48
CA LEU A 18 5.24 2.69 20.16
C LEU A 18 5.91 1.74 19.15
N ALA A 19 6.96 1.03 19.57
CA ALA A 19 7.65 0.06 18.72
C ALA A 19 6.71 -1.07 18.24
N VAL A 20 5.86 -1.58 19.14
CA VAL A 20 4.85 -2.59 18.81
C VAL A 20 3.86 -2.06 17.78
N GLU A 21 3.30 -0.87 17.98
CA GLU A 21 2.32 -0.31 17.04
C GLU A 21 2.95 -0.05 15.66
N ILE A 22 4.19 0.44 15.59
CA ILE A 22 4.93 0.60 14.32
C ILE A 22 5.12 -0.76 13.64
N GLY A 23 5.56 -1.79 14.37
CA GLY A 23 5.74 -3.13 13.82
C GLY A 23 4.46 -3.71 13.23
N VAL A 24 3.32 -3.56 13.93
CA VAL A 24 2.02 -4.04 13.46
C VAL A 24 1.52 -3.22 12.27
N ALA A 25 1.72 -1.90 12.25
CA ALA A 25 1.39 -1.05 11.11
C ALA A 25 2.21 -1.42 9.86
N VAL A 26 3.50 -1.70 10.03
CA VAL A 26 4.35 -2.17 8.92
C VAL A 26 3.85 -3.51 8.35
N ALA A 27 3.44 -4.44 9.22
CA ALA A 27 2.84 -5.69 8.80
C ALA A 27 1.52 -5.50 8.02
N SER A 28 0.69 -4.52 8.38
CA SER A 28 -0.56 -4.24 7.66
C SER A 28 -0.33 -3.71 6.24
N PHE A 29 0.74 -2.95 6.01
CA PHE A 29 1.10 -2.52 4.64
C PHE A 29 1.43 -3.72 3.74
N GLY A 30 2.14 -4.73 4.26
CA GLY A 30 2.42 -5.96 3.52
C GLY A 30 1.15 -6.74 3.16
N HIS A 31 0.16 -6.79 4.07
CA HIS A 31 -1.14 -7.37 3.78
C HIS A 31 -1.90 -6.60 2.69
N LEU A 32 -1.87 -5.26 2.74
CA LEU A 32 -2.46 -4.42 1.70
C LEU A 32 -1.81 -4.67 0.33
N GLU A 33 -0.49 -4.78 0.26
CA GLU A 33 0.21 -5.11 -1.00
C GLU A 33 -0.24 -6.46 -1.56
N ASP A 34 -0.40 -7.50 -0.72
CA ASP A 34 -0.94 -8.80 -1.14
C ASP A 34 -2.36 -8.67 -1.70
N MET A 35 -3.25 -7.91 -1.03
CA MET A 35 -4.61 -7.67 -1.52
C MET A 35 -4.63 -6.94 -2.86
N LEU A 36 -3.78 -5.93 -3.05
CA LEU A 36 -3.65 -5.21 -4.32
C LEU A 36 -3.20 -6.14 -5.44
N LYS A 37 -2.18 -6.97 -5.20
CA LYS A 37 -1.70 -7.96 -6.18
C LYS A 37 -2.81 -8.91 -6.61
N ARG A 38 -3.59 -9.43 -5.66
CA ARG A 38 -4.72 -10.33 -5.92
C ARG A 38 -5.84 -9.64 -6.70
N ALA A 39 -6.20 -8.42 -6.33
CA ALA A 39 -7.22 -7.65 -7.05
C ALA A 39 -6.81 -7.38 -8.50
N ILE A 40 -5.58 -6.93 -8.72
CA ILE A 40 -5.02 -6.72 -10.06
C ILE A 40 -5.03 -8.02 -10.86
N PHE A 41 -4.60 -9.13 -10.27
CA PHE A 41 -4.64 -10.44 -10.90
C PHE A 41 -6.06 -10.86 -11.30
N ALA A 42 -7.04 -10.70 -10.41
CA ALA A 42 -8.44 -11.07 -10.66
C ALA A 42 -9.04 -10.25 -11.81
N LEU A 43 -8.83 -8.93 -11.80
CA LEU A 43 -9.26 -8.01 -12.86
C LEU A 43 -8.62 -8.38 -14.21
N ASP A 44 -7.30 -8.57 -14.24
CA ASP A 44 -6.59 -8.92 -15.47
C ASP A 44 -7.00 -10.31 -16.00
N ARG A 45 -7.22 -11.30 -15.10
CA ARG A 45 -7.64 -12.65 -15.47
C ARG A 45 -9.01 -12.67 -16.15
N ARG A 46 -9.98 -11.90 -15.64
CA ARG A 46 -11.34 -11.81 -16.21
C ARG A 46 -11.36 -11.35 -17.67
N ARG A 47 -10.31 -10.63 -18.09
CA ARG A 47 -10.17 -10.11 -19.45
C ARG A 47 -9.50 -11.08 -20.42
N LEU A 48 -8.99 -12.21 -19.95
CA LEU A 48 -8.42 -13.21 -20.84
C LEU A 48 -9.55 -13.81 -21.70
N PRO A 49 -9.40 -13.86 -23.04
CA PRO A 49 -10.38 -14.50 -23.90
C PRO A 49 -10.45 -16.00 -23.57
N ALA A 50 -11.63 -16.61 -23.76
CA ALA A 50 -11.83 -18.04 -23.54
C ALA A 50 -10.86 -18.90 -24.37
N SER A 51 -10.50 -18.43 -25.57
CA SER A 51 -9.46 -19.02 -26.42
C SER A 51 -8.24 -18.11 -26.49
N ILE A 52 -7.43 -18.11 -25.43
CA ILE A 52 -6.15 -17.39 -25.43
C ILE A 52 -5.07 -18.22 -26.14
N HIS A 53 -4.27 -17.58 -27.00
CA HIS A 53 -3.12 -18.23 -27.62
C HIS A 53 -1.97 -18.39 -26.61
N ASP A 54 -1.19 -19.47 -26.73
CA ASP A 54 -0.09 -19.80 -25.81
C ASP A 54 0.92 -18.65 -25.61
N SER A 55 1.23 -17.90 -26.68
CA SER A 55 2.14 -16.75 -26.60
C SER A 55 1.59 -15.64 -25.70
N ASP A 56 0.29 -15.39 -25.77
CA ASP A 56 -0.38 -14.33 -25.04
C ASP A 56 -0.59 -14.73 -23.58
N PHE A 57 -0.87 -16.01 -23.34
CA PHE A 57 -0.91 -16.58 -21.99
C PHE A 57 0.46 -16.49 -21.30
N ARG A 58 1.55 -16.89 -21.98
CA ARG A 58 2.92 -16.74 -21.43
C ARG A 58 3.30 -15.28 -21.20
N SER A 59 2.88 -14.37 -22.07
CA SER A 59 3.08 -12.93 -21.88
C SER A 59 2.33 -12.41 -20.66
N TRP A 60 1.09 -12.87 -20.45
CA TRP A 60 0.31 -12.55 -19.27
C TRP A 60 0.95 -13.09 -17.98
N LEU A 61 1.41 -14.35 -17.95
CA LEU A 61 2.12 -14.92 -16.80
C LEU A 61 3.34 -14.08 -16.41
N ARG A 62 4.20 -13.73 -17.39
CA ARG A 62 5.34 -12.84 -17.13
C ARG A 62 4.92 -11.50 -16.54
N ARG A 63 3.81 -10.92 -17.00
CA ARG A 63 3.30 -9.66 -16.41
C ARG A 63 2.87 -9.86 -14.97
N MET A 64 2.32 -11.02 -14.60
CA MET A 64 1.93 -11.33 -13.22
C MET A 64 3.14 -11.54 -12.31
N ASP A 65 4.24 -12.11 -12.80
CA ASP A 65 5.50 -12.20 -12.05
C ASP A 65 6.03 -10.80 -11.68
N HIS A 66 5.91 -9.84 -12.59
CA HIS A 66 6.28 -8.45 -12.29
C HIS A 66 5.35 -7.83 -11.24
N VAL A 67 4.04 -8.07 -11.33
CA VAL A 67 3.07 -7.60 -10.29
C VAL A 67 3.44 -8.14 -8.91
N ALA A 68 3.92 -9.38 -8.82
CA ALA A 68 4.33 -9.95 -7.53
C ALA A 68 5.50 -9.19 -6.88
N ALA A 69 6.37 -8.58 -7.68
CA ALA A 69 7.54 -7.81 -7.25
C ALA A 69 7.29 -6.28 -7.18
N ASP A 70 6.15 -5.79 -7.67
CA ASP A 70 5.81 -4.37 -7.67
C ASP A 70 5.70 -3.83 -6.23
N SER A 71 6.21 -2.60 -6.02
CA SER A 71 6.08 -1.87 -4.75
C SER A 71 4.63 -1.38 -4.54
N LEU A 72 4.23 -1.07 -3.29
CA LEU A 72 2.91 -0.49 -2.99
C LEU A 72 2.49 0.64 -3.95
N GLY A 73 3.38 1.61 -4.21
CA GLY A 73 3.05 2.74 -5.09
C GLY A 73 2.76 2.29 -6.53
N THR A 74 3.58 1.39 -7.06
CA THR A 74 3.40 0.82 -8.40
C THR A 74 2.10 0.00 -8.50
N LEU A 75 1.75 -0.73 -7.45
CA LEU A 75 0.50 -1.48 -7.36
C LEU A 75 -0.72 -0.56 -7.36
N ILE A 76 -0.68 0.54 -6.62
CA ILE A 76 -1.76 1.54 -6.57
C ILE A 76 -2.01 2.14 -7.95
N GLU A 77 -0.94 2.61 -8.62
CA GLU A 77 -1.05 3.16 -9.98
C GLU A 77 -1.57 2.14 -10.99
N ARG A 78 -1.17 0.87 -10.84
CA ARG A 78 -1.64 -0.21 -11.71
C ARG A 78 -3.13 -0.50 -11.46
N LEU A 79 -3.55 -0.58 -10.20
CA LEU A 79 -4.96 -0.77 -9.85
C LEU A 79 -5.82 0.36 -10.43
N ASP A 80 -5.43 1.62 -10.24
CA ASP A 80 -6.15 2.79 -10.77
C ASP A 80 -6.35 2.68 -12.29
N ARG A 81 -5.26 2.43 -13.04
CA ARG A 81 -5.35 2.22 -14.49
C ARG A 81 -6.25 1.05 -14.87
N THR A 82 -6.20 -0.06 -14.13
CA THR A 82 -7.05 -1.22 -14.41
C THR A 82 -8.53 -0.91 -14.16
N LEU A 83 -8.86 -0.27 -13.03
CA LEU A 83 -10.23 0.15 -12.70
C LEU A 83 -10.79 1.17 -13.69
N ALA A 84 -10.01 2.18 -14.06
CA ALA A 84 -10.40 3.17 -15.05
C ALA A 84 -10.72 2.53 -16.41
N ARG A 85 -9.92 1.54 -16.84
CA ARG A 85 -10.16 0.79 -18.08
C ARG A 85 -11.41 -0.07 -18.04
N GLU A 86 -11.88 -0.47 -16.87
CA GLU A 86 -13.14 -1.18 -16.69
C GLU A 86 -14.35 -0.25 -16.52
N GLY A 87 -14.14 1.07 -16.53
CA GLY A 87 -15.21 2.05 -16.23
C GLY A 87 -15.61 2.04 -14.75
N ARG A 88 -14.72 1.57 -13.87
CA ARG A 88 -14.93 1.40 -12.42
C ARG A 88 -13.96 2.24 -11.59
N ALA A 89 -13.54 3.40 -12.12
CA ALA A 89 -12.66 4.31 -11.40
C ALA A 89 -13.24 4.63 -10.00
N ASP A 90 -12.39 4.56 -8.98
CA ASP A 90 -12.74 4.87 -7.59
C ASP A 90 -11.72 5.88 -7.04
N PRO A 91 -11.90 7.18 -7.32
CA PRO A 91 -10.94 8.20 -6.91
C PRO A 91 -10.75 8.29 -5.38
N GLU A 92 -11.78 7.96 -4.60
CA GLU A 92 -11.72 7.98 -3.15
C GLU A 92 -10.84 6.86 -2.61
N LEU A 93 -10.96 5.65 -3.17
CA LEU A 93 -10.06 4.55 -2.83
C LEU A 93 -8.62 4.88 -3.19
N ILE A 94 -8.38 5.42 -4.39
CA ILE A 94 -7.02 5.76 -4.83
C ILE A 94 -6.41 6.85 -3.94
N ALA A 95 -7.19 7.87 -3.54
CA ALA A 95 -6.72 8.90 -2.61
C ALA A 95 -6.34 8.31 -1.25
N GLN A 96 -7.16 7.42 -0.67
CA GLN A 96 -6.85 6.75 0.60
C GLN A 96 -5.60 5.86 0.47
N LEU A 97 -5.45 5.14 -0.64
CA LEU A 97 -4.26 4.32 -0.89
C LEU A 97 -2.99 5.16 -1.02
N ASP A 98 -3.06 6.33 -1.66
CA ASP A 98 -1.94 7.27 -1.75
C ASP A 98 -1.55 7.86 -0.40
N GLU A 99 -2.53 8.09 0.47
CA GLU A 99 -2.28 8.46 1.86
C GLU A 99 -1.56 7.32 2.61
N VAL A 100 -2.07 6.09 2.53
CA VAL A 100 -1.42 4.90 3.14
C VAL A 100 0.00 4.71 2.62
N LYS A 101 0.25 4.92 1.32
CA LYS A 101 1.60 4.88 0.73
C LYS A 101 2.53 5.90 1.38
N SER A 102 2.04 7.10 1.64
CA SER A 102 2.82 8.17 2.28
C SER A 102 3.17 7.80 3.71
N TRP A 103 2.22 7.25 4.46
CA TRP A 103 2.46 6.72 5.80
C TRP A 103 3.43 5.55 5.81
N ARG A 104 3.31 4.59 4.88
CA ARG A 104 4.27 3.48 4.75
C ARG A 104 5.69 3.99 4.56
N ASN A 105 5.88 4.94 3.65
CA ASN A 105 7.20 5.52 3.41
C ASN A 105 7.77 6.19 4.65
N LEU A 106 6.95 6.95 5.38
CA LEU A 106 7.35 7.58 6.63
C LEU A 106 7.76 6.52 7.67
N LEU A 107 6.87 5.58 7.99
CA LEU A 107 7.07 4.63 9.09
C LEU A 107 8.21 3.63 8.82
N CYS A 108 8.44 3.24 7.56
CA CYS A 108 9.52 2.31 7.20
C CYS A 108 10.92 2.95 7.12
N HIS A 109 11.01 4.29 6.98
CA HIS A 109 12.27 4.95 6.67
C HIS A 109 12.64 6.11 7.61
N ALA A 110 11.74 6.56 8.47
CA ALA A 110 12.01 7.65 9.38
C ALA A 110 13.09 7.28 10.41
N ASN A 111 13.93 8.27 10.72
CA ASN A 111 14.71 8.27 11.95
C ASN A 111 13.85 8.88 13.06
N TRP A 112 13.63 8.17 14.15
CA TRP A 112 12.75 8.61 15.23
C TRP A 112 13.52 9.36 16.30
N GLN A 113 13.00 10.53 16.69
CA GLN A 113 13.60 11.39 17.70
C GLN A 113 12.58 11.69 18.82
N PRO A 114 12.99 11.62 20.10
CA PRO A 114 12.08 11.89 21.20
C PRO A 114 11.64 13.35 21.23
N GLN A 115 10.34 13.61 21.41
CA GLN A 115 9.78 14.96 21.55
C GLN A 115 8.70 15.00 22.63
N GLY A 116 9.12 15.22 23.88
CA GLY A 116 8.22 15.16 25.03
C GLY A 116 7.69 13.74 25.23
N THR A 117 6.37 13.58 25.22
CA THR A 117 5.69 12.27 25.33
C THR A 117 5.45 11.60 23.97
N ALA A 118 5.67 12.32 22.86
CA ALA A 118 5.51 11.84 21.49
C ALA A 118 6.89 11.71 20.82
N TRP A 119 6.89 11.22 19.57
CA TRP A 119 8.10 10.96 18.81
C TRP A 119 8.04 11.58 17.43
N GLN A 120 9.04 12.38 17.09
CA GLN A 120 9.15 13.02 15.79
C GLN A 120 9.81 12.05 14.80
N PRO A 121 9.10 11.59 13.75
CA PRO A 121 9.75 10.93 12.63
C PRO A 121 10.45 11.99 11.78
N VAL A 122 11.75 11.78 11.55
CA VAL A 122 12.56 12.60 10.65
C VAL A 122 12.74 11.82 9.35
N PHE A 123 12.07 12.29 8.31
CA PHE A 123 12.11 11.71 6.97
C PHE A 123 11.95 12.83 5.95
N ALA A 124 12.81 12.84 4.93
CA ALA A 124 12.58 13.59 3.71
C ALA A 124 12.07 12.64 2.64
N ASN A 125 10.93 12.94 2.04
CA ASN A 125 10.49 12.19 0.88
C ASN A 125 11.36 12.53 -0.35
N THR A 126 11.09 11.85 -1.47
CA THR A 126 11.84 12.06 -2.74
C THR A 126 11.71 13.47 -3.31
N LYS A 127 10.73 14.27 -2.85
CA LYS A 127 10.54 15.69 -3.20
C LYS A 127 11.23 16.63 -2.21
N GLY A 128 11.88 16.11 -1.17
CA GLY A 128 12.51 16.90 -0.11
C GLY A 128 11.53 17.47 0.90
N GLU A 129 10.27 17.07 0.87
CA GLU A 129 9.24 17.47 1.85
C GLU A 129 9.51 16.71 3.16
N VAL A 130 9.32 17.42 4.27
CA VAL A 130 9.61 16.92 5.61
C VAL A 130 8.30 16.82 6.38
N PHE A 131 8.11 15.72 7.09
CA PHE A 131 7.02 15.57 8.04
C PHE A 131 7.36 16.33 9.33
N ASP A 132 6.43 17.16 9.80
CA ASP A 132 6.68 18.14 10.88
C ASP A 132 5.73 17.98 12.09
N ALA A 133 5.22 16.76 12.30
CA ALA A 133 4.41 16.44 13.46
C ALA A 133 5.03 15.29 14.26
N ALA A 134 4.87 15.34 15.58
CA ALA A 134 5.17 14.19 16.44
C ALA A 134 4.02 13.18 16.38
N LEU A 135 4.35 11.90 16.52
CA LEU A 135 3.39 10.79 16.54
C LEU A 135 3.51 10.03 17.86
N ASP A 136 2.37 9.52 18.33
CA ASP A 136 2.28 8.59 19.44
C ASP A 136 1.68 7.23 19.01
N ALA A 137 1.58 6.29 19.95
CA ALA A 137 1.06 4.96 19.67
C ALA A 137 -0.40 4.96 19.13
N PRO A 138 -1.34 5.74 19.70
CA PRO A 138 -2.65 6.00 19.09
C PRO A 138 -2.61 6.47 17.63
N ASP A 139 -1.71 7.40 17.27
CA ASP A 139 -1.60 7.86 15.88
C ASP A 139 -1.20 6.72 14.93
N ILE A 140 -0.20 5.91 15.32
CA ILE A 140 0.25 4.76 14.53
C ILE A 140 -0.87 3.71 14.39
N ARG A 141 -1.67 3.53 15.45
CA ARG A 141 -2.84 2.65 15.40
C ARG A 141 -3.87 3.12 14.37
N ALA A 142 -4.14 4.43 14.28
CA ALA A 142 -5.05 4.97 13.30
C ALA A 142 -4.54 4.74 11.86
N ILE A 143 -3.24 4.90 11.62
CA ILE A 143 -2.59 4.59 10.34
C ILE A 143 -2.76 3.11 9.97
N ARG A 144 -2.54 2.21 10.93
CA ARG A 144 -2.77 0.76 10.74
C ARG A 144 -4.23 0.48 10.36
N GLU A 145 -5.17 1.09 11.06
CA GLU A 145 -6.61 0.90 10.80
C GLU A 145 -7.01 1.38 9.40
N MET A 146 -6.48 2.53 8.97
CA MET A 146 -6.64 3.01 7.59
C MET A 146 -6.09 2.03 6.55
N SER A 147 -4.90 1.47 6.79
CA SER A 147 -4.28 0.48 5.90
C SER A 147 -5.12 -0.80 5.80
N LEU A 148 -5.66 -1.28 6.92
CA LEU A 148 -6.52 -2.46 6.94
C LEU A 148 -7.89 -2.18 6.30
N ASP A 149 -8.45 -0.99 6.48
CA ASP A 149 -9.66 -0.58 5.77
C ASP A 149 -9.43 -0.54 4.25
N SER A 150 -8.33 0.05 3.78
CA SER A 150 -7.94 0.02 2.37
C SER A 150 -7.85 -1.42 1.84
N ALA A 151 -7.25 -2.33 2.61
CA ALA A 151 -7.15 -3.74 2.23
C ALA A 151 -8.53 -4.39 2.08
N ARG A 152 -9.46 -4.12 3.00
CA ARG A 152 -10.85 -4.60 2.91
C ARG A 152 -11.58 -4.00 1.70
N ARG A 153 -11.40 -2.70 1.42
CA ARG A 153 -11.97 -2.05 0.23
C ARG A 153 -11.48 -2.72 -1.05
N VAL A 154 -10.18 -3.00 -1.14
CA VAL A 154 -9.58 -3.73 -2.27
C VAL A 154 -10.12 -5.15 -2.36
N GLY A 155 -10.29 -5.85 -1.23
CA GLY A 155 -10.89 -7.18 -1.17
C GLY A 155 -12.30 -7.25 -1.76
N ARG A 156 -13.14 -6.25 -1.50
CA ARG A 156 -14.50 -6.16 -2.08
C ARG A 156 -14.50 -6.05 -3.61
N ILE A 157 -13.42 -5.57 -4.23
CA ILE A 157 -13.28 -5.58 -5.69
C ILE A 157 -13.22 -7.03 -6.19
N ILE A 158 -12.49 -7.90 -5.49
CA ILE A 158 -12.36 -9.33 -5.83
C ILE A 158 -13.72 -10.02 -5.68
N GLU A 159 -14.37 -9.85 -4.52
CA GLU A 159 -15.68 -10.46 -4.24
C GLU A 159 -16.73 -10.07 -5.29
N ALA A 160 -16.80 -8.79 -5.65
CA ALA A 160 -17.73 -8.30 -6.68
C ALA A 160 -17.47 -8.90 -8.08
N LEU A 161 -16.24 -9.35 -8.37
CA LEU A 161 -15.94 -10.01 -9.64
C LEU A 161 -16.48 -11.44 -9.67
N ASP A 162 -16.44 -12.15 -8.53
CA ASP A 162 -16.93 -13.52 -8.39
C ASP A 162 -18.47 -13.58 -8.43
N ASP A 163 -19.15 -12.63 -7.77
CA ASP A 163 -20.61 -12.53 -7.78
C ASP A 163 -21.17 -12.20 -9.18
N GLY A 164 -20.43 -11.41 -9.96
CA GLY A 164 -20.78 -11.10 -11.35
C GLY A 164 -20.38 -12.19 -12.37
N GLY A 165 -19.82 -13.32 -11.91
CA GLY A 165 -19.31 -14.43 -12.72
C GLY A 165 -20.11 -15.74 -12.62
N ASN A 166 -21.02 -15.87 -11.65
CA ASN A 166 -21.82 -17.09 -11.44
C ASN A 166 -23.14 -17.13 -12.25
N GLY A 167 -23.04 -16.77 -13.53
CA GLY A 167 -24.04 -17.08 -14.55
C GLY A 167 -23.76 -18.38 -15.31
N TRP A 168 -23.04 -19.33 -14.71
CA TRP A 168 -22.94 -20.70 -15.22
C TRP A 168 -24.05 -21.54 -14.59
N MET A 169 -25.26 -21.40 -15.12
CA MET A 169 -26.32 -22.41 -14.99
C MET A 169 -26.24 -23.35 -16.21
N GLU A 170 -26.14 -24.64 -15.88
CA GLU A 170 -26.48 -25.87 -16.65
C GLU A 170 -25.73 -26.16 -17.96
#